data_AF-A0A1F5U518-F1
#
_entry.id   AF-A0A1F5U518-F1
#
_cell.length_a   1.000
_cell.length_b   1.000
_cell.length_c   1.000
_cell.angle_alpha   90.00
_cell.angle_beta   90.00
_cell.angle_gamma   90.00
#
_symmetry.space_group_name_H-M   'P 1'
#
loop_
_entity.id
_entity.type
_entity.pdbx_description
1 polymer ?
#
loop_
_entity_poly.entity_id
_entity_poly.type
_entity_poly.pdbx_seq_one_letter_code
_entity_poly.pdbx_strand_id
1 'polypeptide(L)'
;MNLFPIIVFVISALVFFCGFAFINGIIKKKISKWYLLILPVVLFLIIVIVVPPLLKTSAKVETSSSKAVLLSVQKGLELYYTHYKYYPENLEISIKAGYLGKYDDVDPFGNKLNYTPIYSADKTKVVDYMLLSNGPDGKPYTSDDIKAPMTVENHILKKK
;
A
#
# COMPACT_ATOMS: atom_id res chain seq x y z
N MET A 1 -10.16 -19.58 11.56
CA MET A 1 -11.25 -18.68 11.14
C MET A 1 -11.01 -17.31 11.77
N ASN A 2 -10.93 -16.24 10.96
CA ASN A 2 -10.85 -14.88 11.50
C ASN A 2 -12.21 -14.53 12.11
N LEU A 3 -12.29 -14.48 13.44
CA LEU A 3 -13.49 -14.09 14.19
C LEU A 3 -13.78 -12.58 14.13
N PHE A 4 -12.79 -11.80 13.71
CA PHE A 4 -12.85 -10.34 13.63
C PHE A 4 -14.05 -9.77 12.84
N PRO A 5 -14.35 -10.19 11.59
CA PRO A 5 -15.52 -9.69 10.86
C PRO A 5 -16.85 -10.02 11.54
N ILE A 6 -16.94 -11.17 12.22
CA ILE A 6 -18.15 -11.59 12.94
C ILE A 6 -18.37 -10.68 14.15
N ILE A 7 -17.30 -10.38 14.90
CA ILE A 7 -17.36 -9.47 16.05
C ILE A 7 -17.77 -8.06 15.62
N VAL A 8 -17.20 -7.53 14.52
CA VAL A 8 -17.57 -6.21 13.99
C VAL A 8 -19.03 -6.17 13.54
N PHE A 9 -19.52 -7.23 12.89
CA PHE A 9 -20.92 -7.34 12.47
C PHE A 9 -21.89 -7.38 13.65
N VAL A 10 -21.56 -8.14 14.69
CA VAL A 10 -22.37 -8.25 15.92
C VAL A 10 -22.42 -6.91 16.67
N ILE A 11 -21.29 -6.22 16.78
CA ILE A 11 -21.21 -4.89 17.41
C ILE A 11 -22.02 -3.87 16.59
N SER A 12 -21.86 -3.87 15.26
CA SER A 12 -22.63 -3.00 14.34
C SER A 12 -24.14 -3.21 14.48
N ALA A 13 -24.59 -4.47 14.55
CA ALA A 13 -26.00 -4.81 14.70
C ALA A 13 -26.56 -4.35 16.05
N LEU A 14 -25.80 -4.52 17.15
CA LEU A 14 -26.17 -4.02 18.48
C LEU A 14 -26.29 -2.49 18.51
N VAL A 15 -25.38 -1.78 17.84
CA VAL A 15 -25.42 -0.31 17.73
C VAL A 15 -26.64 0.15 16.95
N PHE A 16 -26.97 -0.53 15.85
CA PHE A 16 -28.15 -0.22 15.06
C PHE A 16 -29.43 -0.43 15.88
N PHE A 17 -29.50 -1.52 16.64
CA PHE A 17 -30.62 -1.80 17.55
C PHE A 17 -30.73 -0.77 18.69
N CYS A 18 -29.62 -0.39 19.32
CA CYS A 18 -29.58 0.64 20.36
C CYS A 18 -29.96 2.02 19.81
N GLY A 19 -29.47 2.39 18.62
CA GLY A 19 -29.82 3.63 17.94
C GLY A 19 -31.32 3.67 17.59
N PHE A 20 -31.86 2.57 17.07
CA PHE A 20 -33.28 2.46 16.73
C PHE A 20 -34.18 2.53 17.98
N ALA A 21 -33.78 1.87 19.07
CA ALA A 21 -34.47 1.97 20.37
C ALA A 21 -34.43 3.40 20.93
N PHE A 22 -33.29 4.09 20.77
CA PHE A 22 -33.13 5.48 21.18
C PHE A 22 -34.05 6.41 20.39
N ILE A 23 -34.04 6.33 19.04
CA ILE A 23 -34.92 7.12 18.15
C ILE A 23 -36.40 6.91 18.52
N ASN A 24 -36.82 5.65 18.70
CA ASN A 24 -38.19 5.34 19.13
C ASN A 24 -38.51 5.90 20.53
N GLY A 25 -37.54 5.95 21.44
CA GLY A 25 -37.66 6.57 22.76
C GLY A 25 -37.82 8.10 22.69
N ILE A 26 -37.13 8.76 21.75
CA ILE A 26 -37.29 10.20 21.47
C ILE A 26 -38.70 10.49 20.95
N ILE A 27 -39.14 9.73 19.95
CA ILE A 27 -40.46 9.91 19.31
C ILE A 27 -41.58 9.77 20.36
N LYS A 28 -41.43 8.87 21.33
CA LYS A 28 -42.38 8.66 22.43
C LYS A 28 -42.21 9.64 23.61
N LYS A 29 -41.33 10.64 23.53
CA LYS A 29 -41.01 11.63 24.61
C LYS A 29 -40.70 11.01 25.98
N LYS A 30 -40.25 9.75 26.02
CA LYS A 30 -39.93 8.98 27.25
C LYS A 30 -38.42 8.78 27.42
N ILE A 31 -37.63 9.82 27.16
CA ILE A 31 -36.18 9.74 27.34
C ILE A 31 -35.84 9.95 28.82
N SER A 32 -35.35 8.92 29.49
CA SER A 32 -34.74 9.08 30.81
C SER A 32 -33.36 9.75 30.65
N LYS A 33 -33.00 10.64 31.57
CA LYS A 33 -31.71 11.38 31.54
C LYS A 33 -30.48 10.45 31.45
N TRP A 34 -30.62 9.19 31.88
CA TRP A 34 -29.58 8.17 31.82
C TRP A 34 -29.16 7.78 30.40
N TYR A 35 -30.10 7.73 29.44
CA TYR A 35 -29.78 7.36 28.06
C TYR A 35 -28.90 8.40 27.36
N LEU A 36 -29.08 9.70 27.68
CA LEU A 36 -28.25 10.79 27.15
C LEU A 36 -26.81 10.73 27.67
N LEU A 37 -26.57 10.14 28.85
CA LEU A 37 -25.24 9.95 29.42
C LEU A 37 -24.54 8.69 28.90
N ILE A 38 -25.29 7.60 28.69
CA ILE A 38 -24.72 6.30 28.28
C ILE A 38 -24.41 6.24 26.78
N LEU A 39 -25.22 6.87 25.93
CA LEU A 39 -25.05 6.82 24.48
C LEU A 39 -23.66 7.32 24.01
N PRO A 40 -23.15 8.49 24.43
CA PRO A 40 -21.83 8.95 24.00
C PRO A 40 -20.69 8.07 24.51
N VAL A 41 -20.83 7.47 25.70
CA VAL A 41 -19.83 6.56 26.28
C VAL A 41 -19.72 5.27 25.46
N VAL A 42 -20.85 4.68 25.10
CA VAL A 42 -20.89 3.48 24.25
C VAL A 42 -20.33 3.80 22.85
N LEU A 43 -20.72 4.93 22.27
CA LEU A 43 -20.23 5.37 20.96
C LEU A 43 -18.69 5.56 20.96
N PHE A 44 -18.15 6.19 21.99
CA PHE A 44 -16.71 6.36 22.15
C PHE A 44 -15.97 5.01 22.24
N LEU A 45 -16.51 4.07 23.01
CA LEU A 45 -15.90 2.75 23.22
C LEU A 45 -15.84 1.94 21.92
N ILE A 46 -16.84 2.09 21.04
CA ILE A 46 -16.86 1.46 19.72
C ILE A 46 -15.79 2.06 18.80
N ILE A 47 -15.65 3.39 18.78
CA ILE A 47 -14.63 4.07 17.98
C ILE A 47 -13.23 3.56 18.36
N VAL A 48 -12.96 3.44 19.67
CA VAL A 48 -11.67 2.94 20.18
C VAL A 48 -11.37 1.50 19.75
N ILE A 49 -12.39 0.63 19.65
CA ILE A 49 -12.19 -0.77 19.27
C ILE A 49 -12.05 -0.93 17.74
N VAL A 50 -12.84 -0.19 16.96
CA VAL A 50 -12.95 -0.40 15.51
C VAL A 50 -11.86 0.33 14.71
N VAL A 51 -11.43 1.51 15.14
CA VAL A 51 -10.47 2.33 14.38
C VAL A 51 -9.06 1.70 14.28
N PRO A 52 -8.42 1.23 15.37
CA PRO A 52 -7.06 0.70 15.29
C PRO A 52 -6.85 -0.46 14.30
N PRO A 53 -7.72 -1.49 14.22
CA PRO A 53 -7.54 -2.59 13.28
C PRO A 53 -7.77 -2.17 11.81
N LEU A 54 -8.66 -1.21 11.54
CA LEU A 54 -8.85 -0.70 10.17
C LEU A 54 -7.58 -0.04 9.64
N LEU A 55 -6.93 0.81 10.45
CA LEU A 55 -5.69 1.49 10.07
C LEU A 55 -4.54 0.51 9.79
N LYS A 56 -4.40 -0.54 10.59
CA LYS A 56 -3.35 -1.57 10.39
C LYS A 56 -3.58 -2.40 9.12
N THR A 57 -4.83 -2.60 8.72
CA THR A 57 -5.17 -3.41 7.55
C THR A 57 -4.86 -2.65 6.26
N SER A 58 -5.18 -1.35 6.20
CA SER A 58 -4.86 -0.50 5.05
C SER A 58 -3.35 -0.43 4.79
N ALA A 59 -2.54 -0.18 5.83
CA ALA A 59 -1.08 -0.11 5.68
C ALA A 59 -0.47 -1.43 5.16
N LYS A 60 -1.02 -2.58 5.57
CA LYS A 60 -0.56 -3.89 5.08
C LYS A 60 -0.97 -4.13 3.62
N VAL A 61 -2.16 -3.68 3.22
CA VAL A 61 -2.64 -3.79 1.83
C VAL A 61 -1.79 -2.90 0.92
N GLU A 62 -1.56 -1.65 1.30
CA GLU A 62 -0.79 -0.69 0.49
C GLU A 62 0.67 -1.13 0.31
N THR A 63 1.31 -1.64 1.36
CA THR A 63 2.68 -2.18 1.26
C THR A 63 2.74 -3.42 0.37
N SER A 64 1.73 -4.29 0.41
CA SER A 64 1.66 -5.47 -0.48
C SER A 64 1.41 -5.08 -1.94
N SER A 65 0.54 -4.10 -2.19
CA SER A 65 0.30 -3.55 -3.52
C SER A 65 1.56 -2.90 -4.08
N SER A 66 2.31 -2.16 -3.25
CA SER A 66 3.55 -1.51 -3.67
C SER A 66 4.59 -2.54 -4.10
N LYS A 67 4.73 -3.65 -3.35
CA LYS A 67 5.58 -4.78 -3.75
C LYS A 67 5.16 -5.43 -5.06
N ALA A 68 3.85 -5.53 -5.31
CA ALA A 68 3.33 -6.09 -6.56
C ALA A 68 3.64 -5.18 -7.77
N VAL A 69 3.48 -3.87 -7.61
CA VAL A 69 3.88 -2.87 -8.63
C VAL A 69 5.38 -2.96 -8.89
N LEU A 70 6.21 -2.92 -7.84
CA LEU A 70 7.67 -3.05 -7.96
C LEU A 70 8.07 -4.33 -8.69
N LEU A 71 7.43 -5.47 -8.39
CA LEU A 71 7.67 -6.73 -9.09
C LEU A 71 7.26 -6.68 -10.56
N SER A 72 6.15 -6.04 -10.89
CA SER A 72 5.70 -5.86 -12.27
C SER A 72 6.73 -5.08 -13.08
N VAL A 73 7.18 -3.94 -12.52
CA VAL A 73 8.21 -3.09 -13.14
C VAL A 73 9.52 -3.87 -13.31
N GLN A 74 9.94 -4.59 -12.28
CA GLN A 74 11.13 -5.42 -12.31
C GLN A 74 11.09 -6.43 -13.46
N LYS A 75 9.99 -7.15 -13.64
CA LYS A 75 9.81 -8.09 -14.76
C LYS A 75 9.87 -7.40 -16.12
N GLY A 76 9.28 -6.22 -16.26
CA GLY A 76 9.37 -5.42 -17.48
C GLY A 76 10.80 -5.01 -17.81
N LEU A 77 11.58 -4.62 -16.78
CA LEU A 77 13.00 -4.29 -16.92
C LEU A 77 13.86 -5.52 -17.29
N GLU A 78 13.59 -6.69 -16.70
CA GLU A 78 14.28 -7.94 -17.07
C GLU A 78 13.97 -8.37 -18.51
N LEU A 79 12.72 -8.17 -18.95
CA LEU A 79 12.34 -8.42 -20.34
C LEU A 79 13.06 -7.45 -21.29
N TYR A 80 13.15 -6.17 -20.93
CA TYR A 80 13.92 -5.18 -21.67
C TYR A 80 15.39 -5.59 -21.79
N TYR A 81 16.00 -5.99 -20.67
CA TYR A 81 17.39 -6.49 -20.64
C TYR A 81 17.58 -7.72 -21.52
N THR A 82 16.60 -8.63 -21.56
CA THR A 82 16.67 -9.82 -22.41
C THR A 82 16.83 -9.44 -23.89
N HIS A 83 16.16 -8.39 -24.34
CA HIS A 83 16.21 -7.91 -25.73
C HIS A 83 17.43 -7.05 -26.04
N TYR A 84 17.76 -6.09 -25.16
CA TYR A 84 18.79 -5.08 -25.45
C TYR A 84 20.16 -5.36 -24.80
N LYS A 85 20.22 -6.27 -23.83
CA LYS A 85 21.40 -6.60 -23.01
C LYS A 85 21.93 -5.44 -22.16
N TYR A 86 21.10 -4.45 -21.89
CA TYR A 86 21.32 -3.36 -20.93
C TYR A 86 19.97 -2.92 -20.37
N TYR A 87 19.97 -2.27 -19.20
CA TYR A 87 18.78 -1.67 -18.60
C TYR A 87 18.57 -0.24 -19.12
N PRO A 88 17.33 0.29 -19.14
CA PRO A 88 17.09 1.65 -19.59
C PRO A 88 17.73 2.69 -18.66
N GLU A 89 18.02 3.90 -19.15
CA GLU A 89 18.51 5.00 -18.29
C GLU A 89 17.41 5.57 -17.39
N ASN A 90 16.15 5.43 -17.81
CA ASN A 90 14.97 5.86 -17.07
C ASN A 90 13.77 4.97 -17.41
N LEU A 91 12.76 4.91 -16.53
CA LEU A 91 11.57 4.08 -16.75
C LEU A 91 10.77 4.51 -17.99
N GLU A 92 10.82 5.79 -18.38
CA GLU A 92 10.08 6.32 -19.54
C GLU A 92 10.52 5.65 -20.85
N ILE A 93 11.81 5.30 -21.01
CA ILE A 93 12.32 4.54 -22.15
C ILE A 93 11.63 3.18 -22.24
N SER A 94 11.52 2.46 -21.12
CA SER A 94 10.85 1.14 -21.09
C SER A 94 9.34 1.23 -21.28
N ILE A 95 8.70 2.31 -20.82
CA ILE A 95 7.29 2.60 -21.09
C ILE A 95 7.06 2.83 -22.59
N LYS A 96 7.86 3.72 -23.21
CA LYS A 96 7.76 4.01 -24.65
C LYS A 96 8.04 2.80 -25.52
N ALA A 97 8.95 1.93 -25.08
CA ALA A 97 9.30 0.70 -25.78
C ALA A 97 8.29 -0.45 -25.54
N GLY A 98 7.26 -0.25 -24.71
CA GLY A 98 6.17 -1.20 -24.49
C GLY A 98 6.47 -2.32 -23.49
N TYR A 99 7.53 -2.21 -22.68
CA TYR A 99 7.88 -3.18 -21.64
C TYR A 99 7.23 -2.86 -20.30
N LEU A 100 6.78 -1.61 -20.12
CA LEU A 100 6.07 -1.12 -18.94
C LEU A 100 4.77 -0.44 -19.37
N GLY A 101 3.76 -0.51 -18.51
CA GLY A 101 2.50 0.21 -18.65
C GLY A 101 2.66 1.72 -18.43
N LYS A 102 1.70 2.50 -18.95
CA LYS A 102 1.71 3.98 -18.89
C LYS A 102 1.79 4.57 -17.48
N TYR A 103 1.40 3.80 -16.46
CA TYR A 103 1.38 4.23 -15.06
C TYR A 103 2.23 3.34 -14.15
N ASP A 104 3.10 2.53 -14.74
CA ASP A 104 3.99 1.64 -13.99
C ASP A 104 5.17 2.42 -13.35
N ASP A 105 5.27 3.73 -13.58
CA ASP A 105 6.22 4.62 -12.90
C ASP A 105 5.69 5.19 -11.58
N VAL A 106 4.48 4.81 -11.15
CA VAL A 106 3.81 5.33 -9.94
C VAL A 106 3.45 4.20 -8.99
N ASP A 107 3.65 4.42 -7.70
CA ASP A 107 3.24 3.49 -6.64
C ASP A 107 1.76 3.67 -6.21
N PRO A 108 1.20 2.76 -5.39
CA PRO A 108 -0.18 2.88 -4.90
C PRO A 108 -0.48 4.13 -4.07
N PHE A 109 0.55 4.84 -3.59
CA PHE A 109 0.41 6.10 -2.85
C PHE A 109 0.36 7.31 -3.79
N GLY A 110 0.52 7.10 -5.10
CA GLY A 110 0.55 8.16 -6.10
C GLY A 110 1.92 8.80 -6.27
N ASN A 111 2.96 8.23 -5.65
CA ASN A 111 4.33 8.72 -5.74
C ASN A 111 5.06 8.06 -6.89
N LYS A 112 5.94 8.81 -7.57
CA LYS A 112 6.80 8.20 -8.59
C LYS A 112 7.78 7.23 -7.95
N LEU A 113 7.98 6.08 -8.60
CA LEU A 113 9.00 5.12 -8.22
C LEU A 113 10.38 5.73 -8.36
N ASN A 114 11.24 5.47 -7.38
CA ASN A 114 12.62 5.89 -7.40
C ASN A 114 13.45 4.84 -8.14
N TYR A 115 13.75 5.13 -9.40
CA TYR A 115 14.62 4.33 -10.26
C TYR A 115 16.00 4.98 -10.35
N THR A 116 17.04 4.25 -9.93
CA THR A 116 18.44 4.69 -10.02
C THR A 116 19.23 3.71 -10.87
N PRO A 117 19.64 4.10 -12.10
CA PRO A 117 20.47 3.25 -12.95
C PRO A 117 21.90 3.12 -12.41
N ILE A 118 22.47 1.93 -12.49
CA ILE A 118 23.87 1.62 -12.16
C ILE A 118 24.61 1.34 -13.46
N TYR A 119 25.56 2.22 -13.77
CA TYR A 119 26.34 2.14 -15.00
C TYR A 119 27.54 1.20 -14.87
N SER A 120 27.96 0.63 -15.99
CA SER A 120 29.22 -0.08 -16.13
C SER A 120 30.42 0.82 -15.80
N ALA A 121 31.59 0.22 -15.57
CA ALA A 121 32.81 0.97 -15.23
C ALA A 121 33.22 2.00 -16.31
N ASP A 122 32.92 1.72 -17.56
CA ASP A 122 33.13 2.60 -18.72
C ASP A 122 32.00 3.63 -18.92
N LYS A 123 30.95 3.61 -18.08
CA LYS A 123 29.78 4.51 -18.09
C LYS A 123 28.98 4.52 -19.39
N THR A 124 29.12 3.50 -20.24
CA THR A 124 28.45 3.46 -21.54
C THR A 124 27.08 2.80 -21.49
N LYS A 125 26.84 1.91 -20.53
CA LYS A 125 25.58 1.13 -20.43
C LYS A 125 25.16 0.98 -18.98
N VAL A 126 23.85 0.92 -18.75
CA VAL A 126 23.27 0.55 -17.46
C VAL A 126 23.30 -0.97 -17.34
N VAL A 127 24.05 -1.46 -16.36
CA VAL A 127 24.27 -2.90 -16.11
C VAL A 127 23.44 -3.43 -14.96
N ASP A 128 22.92 -2.54 -14.11
CA ASP A 128 22.10 -2.88 -12.95
C ASP A 128 21.26 -1.65 -12.55
N TYR A 129 20.35 -1.78 -11.58
CA TYR A 129 19.50 -0.70 -11.13
C TYR A 129 19.03 -0.88 -9.68
N MET A 130 18.70 0.25 -9.03
CA MET A 130 17.92 0.26 -7.80
C MET A 130 16.51 0.73 -8.10
N LEU A 131 15.51 0.01 -7.57
CA LEU A 131 14.10 0.36 -7.70
C LEU A 131 13.42 0.33 -6.33
N LEU A 132 12.84 1.47 -5.93
CA LEU A 132 12.17 1.67 -4.64
C LEU A 132 10.84 2.40 -4.84
N SER A 133 9.87 2.13 -3.96
CA SER A 133 8.72 3.02 -3.73
C SER A 133 9.02 3.88 -2.52
N ASN A 134 8.70 5.17 -2.60
CA ASN A 134 8.92 6.15 -1.52
C ASN A 134 7.85 6.03 -0.40
N GLY A 135 7.03 4.99 -0.44
CA GLY A 135 6.02 4.76 0.59
C GLY A 135 4.98 5.88 0.73
N PRO A 136 4.26 5.90 1.87
CA PRO A 136 3.27 6.93 2.17
C PRO A 136 3.82 8.35 2.31
N ASP A 137 5.07 8.52 2.75
CA ASP A 137 5.62 9.86 3.00
C ASP A 137 6.14 10.54 1.71
N GLY A 138 6.30 9.77 0.64
CA GLY A 138 6.72 10.23 -0.68
C GLY A 138 8.17 10.70 -0.75
N LYS A 139 8.94 10.53 0.33
CA LYS A 139 10.34 10.94 0.40
C LYS A 139 11.22 9.71 0.18
N PRO A 140 12.25 9.82 -0.67
CA PRO A 140 13.15 8.71 -0.89
C PRO A 140 14.12 8.55 0.29
N TYR A 141 14.59 7.32 0.48
CA TYR A 141 15.60 6.92 1.46
C TYR A 141 15.17 7.07 2.92
N THR A 142 13.87 6.97 3.17
CA THR A 142 13.25 6.99 4.50
C THR A 142 12.93 5.58 5.00
N SER A 143 12.45 5.47 6.24
CA SER A 143 12.16 4.17 6.87
C SER A 143 10.96 3.44 6.27
N ASP A 144 10.09 4.15 5.55
CA ASP A 144 8.89 3.62 4.90
C ASP A 144 9.10 3.24 3.43
N ASP A 145 10.32 3.44 2.89
CA ASP A 145 10.70 2.97 1.58
C ASP A 145 10.47 1.46 1.42
N ILE A 146 9.81 1.10 0.33
CA ILE A 146 9.50 -0.29 0.00
C ILE A 146 10.44 -0.74 -1.11
N LYS A 147 11.28 -1.73 -0.78
CA LYS A 147 12.19 -2.38 -1.73
C LYS A 147 11.48 -3.44 -2.56
N ALA A 148 11.94 -3.60 -3.80
CA ALA A 148 11.46 -4.66 -4.67
C ALA A 148 11.70 -6.05 -4.04
N PRO A 149 10.76 -6.99 -4.20
CA PRO A 149 10.80 -8.29 -3.51
C PRO A 149 11.82 -9.27 -4.08
N MET A 150 12.27 -9.10 -5.33
CA MET A 150 13.29 -9.95 -5.94
C MET A 150 14.65 -9.28 -5.84
N THR A 151 15.63 -10.00 -5.28
CA THR A 151 17.04 -9.67 -5.45
C THR A 151 17.40 -9.98 -6.90
N VAL A 152 17.66 -8.96 -7.72
CA VAL A 152 18.24 -9.17 -9.05
C VAL A 152 19.58 -9.88 -8.81
N GLU A 153 19.81 -11.05 -9.43
CA GLU A 153 21.13 -11.67 -9.38
C GLU A 153 22.11 -10.68 -10.01
N ASN A 154 23.06 -10.14 -9.23
CA ASN A 154 24.05 -9.19 -9.73
C ASN A 154 24.74 -9.79 -10.97
N HIS A 155 24.34 -9.35 -12.17
CA HIS A 155 24.89 -9.81 -13.44
C HIS A 155 26.39 -9.46 -13.61
N ILE A 156 26.94 -8.73 -12.65
CA ILE A 156 28.33 -8.25 -12.60
C ILE A 156 29.28 -9.29 -11.95
N LEU A 157 28.81 -10.31 -11.22
CA LEU A 157 29.68 -11.21 -10.43
C LEU A 157 29.77 -12.67 -10.94
N LYS A 158 29.49 -12.95 -12.21
CA LYS A 158 29.85 -14.23 -12.87
C LYS A 158 30.91 -14.02 -13.95
N LYS A 159 32.08 -13.55 -13.55
CA LYS A 159 33.35 -13.82 -14.26
C LYS A 159 34.34 -14.36 -13.23
N LYS A 160 34.43 -15.69 -13.17
CA LYS A 160 35.53 -16.40 -12.56
C LYS A 160 36.15 -17.27 -13.64
#